data_AF-A0A6P0TMV9-F1
#
_entry.id   AF-A0A6P0TMV9-F1
#
_cell.length_a   1.000
_cell.length_b   1.000
_cell.length_c   1.000
_cell.angle_alpha   90.00
_cell.angle_beta   90.00
_cell.angle_gamma   90.00
#
_symmetry.space_group_name_H-M   'P 1'
#
loop_
_entity.id
_entity.type
_entity.pdbx_description
1 polymer ?
#
loop_
_entity_poly.entity_id
_entity_poly.type
_entity_poly.pdbx_seq_one_letter_code
_entity_poly.pdbx_strand_id
1 'polypeptide(L)'
;FMRQQFPQIPTVFYIGPQEWVWSLGNRNTKQLINIIDHLLAIFPAEAEYYRKNGAEVTWVGHPLVDWVQQFPSREAAREQLGIPAEQQAIALFPASRRQELNHLMPVMFETARRLQQQCPHVHFWIPLALKAYQNQVEQAVQQFGLHATIVTDNTQAVIAAADLALTKSGTVNLELTLMDVPQIVLYRVHPVTAWIATHILRFSIPFMSPTNLMVMASVVPEFLQEQANPDTLTQAALSLLTDATARQTMQQRYEQVKTALGEKGVCDRAAQVILDMLLRQA
;
A
#
# COMPACT_ATOMS: atom_id res chain seq x y z
N PHE A 1 8.22 6.98 -30.49
CA PHE A 1 9.65 7.22 -30.25
C PHE A 1 10.44 5.93 -30.16
N MET A 2 10.38 5.15 -29.06
CA MET A 2 11.22 3.94 -28.86
C MET A 2 11.25 2.99 -30.06
N ARG A 3 10.11 2.42 -30.45
CA ARG A 3 10.02 1.52 -31.63
C ARG A 3 10.40 2.18 -32.97
N GLN A 4 10.25 3.49 -33.10
CA GLN A 4 10.60 4.21 -34.32
C GLN A 4 12.11 4.44 -34.44
N GLN A 5 12.80 4.65 -33.32
CA GLN A 5 14.23 4.94 -33.29
C GLN A 5 15.07 3.67 -33.09
N PHE A 6 14.53 2.67 -32.41
CA PHE A 6 15.22 1.44 -32.04
C PHE A 6 14.38 0.19 -32.39
N PRO A 7 14.04 -0.03 -33.67
CA PRO A 7 13.13 -1.12 -34.06
C PRO A 7 13.67 -2.52 -33.76
N GLN A 8 15.00 -2.68 -33.69
CA GLN A 8 15.66 -3.96 -33.45
C GLN A 8 16.05 -4.20 -31.98
N ILE A 9 15.84 -3.22 -31.09
CA ILE A 9 16.18 -3.37 -29.68
C ILE A 9 14.96 -3.95 -28.94
N PRO A 10 15.08 -5.11 -28.27
CA PRO A 10 14.00 -5.63 -27.45
C PRO A 10 13.66 -4.69 -26.31
N THR A 11 12.38 -4.54 -26.05
CA THR A 11 11.81 -3.58 -25.10
C THR A 11 11.01 -4.33 -24.05
N VAL A 12 11.41 -4.18 -22.78
CA VAL A 12 10.73 -4.79 -21.65
C VAL A 12 10.16 -3.68 -20.77
N PHE A 13 8.92 -3.84 -20.34
CA PHE A 13 8.32 -2.98 -19.33
C PHE A 13 8.21 -3.74 -18.01
N TYR A 14 8.96 -3.31 -17.01
CA TYR A 14 8.94 -3.92 -15.69
C TYR A 14 8.05 -3.13 -14.76
N ILE A 15 7.07 -3.80 -14.14
CA ILE A 15 6.01 -3.22 -13.33
C ILE A 15 5.09 -2.37 -14.21
N GLY A 16 4.08 -3.02 -14.80
CA GLY A 16 3.14 -2.37 -15.69
C GLY A 16 2.27 -1.31 -14.99
N PRO A 17 1.70 -0.37 -15.76
CA PRO A 17 0.70 0.51 -15.21
C PRO A 17 -0.52 -0.31 -14.77
N GLN A 18 -1.11 0.07 -13.64
CA GLN A 18 -2.24 -0.65 -13.04
C GLN A 18 -3.58 -0.41 -13.77
N GLU A 19 -3.57 -0.35 -15.10
CA GLU A 19 -4.75 -0.15 -15.96
C GLU A 19 -5.83 -1.23 -15.70
N TRP A 20 -5.42 -2.42 -15.30
CA TRP A 20 -6.32 -3.52 -14.92
C TRP A 20 -7.27 -3.18 -13.76
N VAL A 21 -6.94 -2.18 -12.94
CA VAL A 21 -7.78 -1.75 -11.82
C VAL A 21 -8.72 -0.60 -12.21
N TRP A 22 -8.26 0.35 -13.02
CA TRP A 22 -8.95 1.66 -13.18
C TRP A 22 -9.19 2.11 -14.62
N SER A 23 -8.89 1.29 -15.63
CA SER A 23 -8.99 1.77 -17.02
C SER A 23 -10.43 2.02 -17.45
N LEU A 24 -10.69 3.23 -17.95
CA LEU A 24 -11.96 3.63 -18.57
C LEU A 24 -12.05 3.20 -20.05
N GLY A 25 -11.06 2.43 -20.55
CA GLY A 25 -10.99 1.96 -21.92
C GLY A 25 -9.80 1.03 -22.15
N ASN A 26 -9.37 0.88 -23.41
CA ASN A 26 -8.19 0.06 -23.75
C ASN A 26 -7.10 0.84 -24.49
N ARG A 27 -7.25 2.17 -24.61
CA ARG A 27 -6.32 3.00 -25.39
C ARG A 27 -4.90 2.95 -24.83
N ASN A 28 -4.74 3.21 -23.53
CA ASN A 28 -3.43 3.21 -22.88
C ASN A 28 -2.81 1.81 -22.92
N THR A 29 -3.61 0.78 -22.62
CA THR A 29 -3.22 -0.64 -22.73
C THR A 29 -2.70 -0.96 -24.12
N LYS A 30 -3.43 -0.62 -25.19
CA LYS A 30 -3.00 -0.84 -26.57
C LYS A 30 -1.74 -0.05 -26.92
N GLN A 31 -1.64 1.20 -26.48
CA GLN A 31 -0.45 2.02 -26.69
C GLN A 31 0.79 1.39 -26.05
N LEU A 32 0.67 0.88 -24.82
CA LEU A 32 1.75 0.18 -24.14
C LEU A 32 2.13 -1.10 -24.88
N ILE A 33 1.16 -1.96 -25.20
CA ILE A 33 1.40 -3.24 -25.89
C ILE A 33 2.12 -3.03 -27.21
N ASN A 34 1.76 -1.98 -27.97
CA ASN A 34 2.39 -1.68 -29.25
C ASN A 34 3.85 -1.18 -29.15
N ILE A 35 4.34 -0.82 -27.97
CA ILE A 35 5.69 -0.29 -27.79
C ILE A 35 6.63 -1.19 -26.99
N ILE A 36 6.13 -2.33 -26.50
CA ILE A 36 6.90 -3.30 -25.73
C ILE A 36 6.99 -4.64 -26.48
N ASP A 37 8.02 -5.42 -26.21
CA ASP A 37 8.13 -6.83 -26.62
C ASP A 37 7.67 -7.76 -25.50
N HIS A 38 7.85 -7.35 -24.24
CA HIS A 38 7.46 -8.16 -23.08
C HIS A 38 7.08 -7.29 -21.88
N LEU A 39 6.12 -7.75 -21.08
CA LEU A 39 5.74 -7.15 -19.80
C LEU A 39 6.16 -8.07 -18.64
N LEU A 40 6.79 -7.50 -17.63
CA LEU A 40 7.06 -8.19 -16.36
C LEU A 40 6.07 -7.68 -15.32
N ALA A 41 5.00 -8.44 -15.12
CA ALA A 41 3.91 -8.11 -14.22
C ALA A 41 4.21 -8.57 -12.79
N ILE A 42 3.73 -7.79 -11.82
CA ILE A 42 3.94 -8.06 -10.39
C ILE A 42 2.65 -8.45 -9.65
N PHE A 43 1.48 -8.20 -10.25
CA PHE A 43 0.20 -8.74 -9.79
C PHE A 43 -0.26 -9.90 -10.67
N PRO A 44 -0.85 -10.98 -10.12
CA PRO A 44 -1.44 -12.05 -10.93
C PRO A 44 -2.53 -11.52 -11.88
N ALA A 45 -3.41 -10.65 -11.39
CA ALA A 45 -4.50 -10.06 -12.18
C ALA A 45 -4.00 -9.10 -13.28
N GLU A 46 -2.91 -8.37 -13.03
CA GLU A 46 -2.22 -7.58 -14.05
C GLU A 46 -1.73 -8.47 -15.18
N ALA A 47 -1.07 -9.58 -14.82
CA ALA A 47 -0.52 -10.50 -15.81
C ALA A 47 -1.63 -11.11 -16.68
N GLU A 48 -2.75 -11.49 -16.06
CA GLU A 48 -3.91 -12.00 -16.79
C GLU A 48 -4.56 -10.93 -17.69
N TYR A 49 -4.72 -9.70 -17.17
CA TYR A 49 -5.30 -8.59 -17.92
C TYR A 49 -4.48 -8.29 -19.19
N TYR A 50 -3.16 -8.15 -19.07
CA TYR A 50 -2.33 -7.81 -20.23
C TYR A 50 -2.23 -8.96 -21.24
N ARG A 51 -2.17 -10.23 -20.78
CA ARG A 51 -2.25 -11.39 -21.70
C ARG A 51 -3.55 -11.41 -22.48
N LYS A 52 -4.69 -11.18 -21.81
CA LYS A 52 -6.01 -11.10 -22.47
C LYS A 52 -6.09 -9.99 -23.51
N ASN A 53 -5.29 -8.94 -23.37
CA ASN A 53 -5.20 -7.83 -24.32
C ASN A 53 -4.11 -8.03 -25.39
N GLY A 54 -3.44 -9.20 -25.43
CA GLY A 54 -2.49 -9.58 -26.47
C GLY A 54 -1.03 -9.24 -26.17
N ALA A 55 -0.68 -8.92 -24.92
CA ALA A 55 0.72 -8.74 -24.54
C ALA A 55 1.40 -10.08 -24.24
N GLU A 56 2.69 -10.19 -24.56
CA GLU A 56 3.56 -11.19 -23.97
C GLU A 56 3.90 -10.79 -22.53
N VAL A 57 3.59 -11.66 -21.55
CA VAL A 57 3.69 -11.32 -20.12
C VAL A 57 4.23 -12.46 -19.28
N THR A 58 5.29 -12.17 -18.52
CA THR A 58 5.73 -13.01 -17.41
C THR A 58 5.28 -12.38 -16.10
N TRP A 59 4.60 -13.17 -15.25
CA TRP A 59 4.38 -12.78 -13.87
C TRP A 59 5.62 -13.17 -13.06
N VAL A 60 6.31 -12.19 -12.49
CA VAL A 60 7.57 -12.42 -11.77
C VAL A 60 7.40 -12.43 -10.25
N GLY A 61 6.20 -12.12 -9.74
CA GLY A 61 5.95 -11.85 -8.32
C GLY A 61 6.24 -10.39 -7.97
N HIS A 62 5.93 -10.01 -6.74
CA HIS A 62 6.05 -8.63 -6.28
C HIS A 62 7.36 -8.41 -5.51
N PRO A 63 8.22 -7.45 -5.91
CA PRO A 63 9.58 -7.31 -5.36
C PRO A 63 9.63 -7.00 -3.86
N LEU A 64 8.50 -6.63 -3.25
CA LEU A 64 8.42 -6.46 -1.81
C LEU A 64 8.72 -7.74 -1.02
N VAL A 65 8.47 -8.93 -1.56
CA VAL A 65 8.78 -10.19 -0.84
C VAL A 65 10.29 -10.34 -0.58
N ASP A 66 11.12 -9.77 -1.46
CA ASP A 66 12.57 -9.67 -1.29
C ASP A 66 12.93 -8.50 -0.39
N TRP A 67 12.29 -7.35 -0.59
CA TRP A 67 12.58 -6.11 0.14
C TRP A 67 12.36 -6.25 1.65
N VAL A 68 11.23 -6.84 2.07
CA VAL A 68 10.90 -6.99 3.50
C VAL A 68 11.86 -7.91 4.26
N GLN A 69 12.70 -8.69 3.58
CA GLN A 69 13.75 -9.47 4.24
C GLN A 69 14.82 -8.60 4.91
N GLN A 70 14.90 -7.33 4.52
CA GLN A 70 15.81 -6.36 5.12
C GLN A 70 15.20 -5.68 6.35
N PHE A 71 13.91 -5.92 6.63
CA PHE A 71 13.23 -5.27 7.75
C PHE A 71 13.69 -5.93 9.06
N PRO A 72 13.79 -5.17 10.15
CA PRO A 72 14.04 -5.75 11.46
C PRO A 72 12.88 -6.65 11.90
N SER A 73 13.17 -7.61 12.80
CA SER A 73 12.09 -8.29 13.52
C SER A 73 11.31 -7.28 14.38
N ARG A 74 10.11 -7.63 14.82
CA ARG A 74 9.30 -6.77 15.69
C ARG A 74 10.05 -6.38 16.96
N GLU A 75 10.76 -7.32 17.57
CA GLU A 75 11.54 -7.11 18.80
C GLU A 75 12.68 -6.13 18.56
N ALA A 76 13.49 -6.37 17.52
CA ALA A 76 14.59 -5.48 17.15
C ALA A 76 14.10 -4.08 16.77
N ALA A 77 12.96 -4.00 16.07
CA ALA A 77 12.34 -2.73 15.70
C ALA A 77 11.86 -1.94 16.94
N ARG A 78 11.23 -2.62 17.90
CA ARG A 78 10.79 -2.00 19.16
C ARG A 78 11.97 -1.56 20.01
N GLU A 79 13.04 -2.34 20.09
CA GLU A 79 14.28 -1.95 20.76
C GLU A 79 14.92 -0.71 20.10
N GLN A 80 15.07 -0.73 18.77
CA GLN A 80 15.62 0.38 17.99
C GLN A 80 14.83 1.68 18.20
N LEU A 81 13.50 1.59 18.27
CA LEU A 81 12.61 2.74 18.46
C LEU A 81 12.40 3.10 19.94
N GLY A 82 12.94 2.31 20.88
CA GLY A 82 12.73 2.51 22.32
C GLY A 82 11.27 2.33 22.76
N ILE A 83 10.52 1.45 22.10
CA ILE A 83 9.11 1.16 22.41
C ILE A 83 9.04 0.15 23.57
N PRO A 84 8.50 0.52 24.75
CA PRO A 84 8.30 -0.40 25.87
C PRO A 84 7.35 -1.56 25.54
N ALA A 85 7.44 -2.67 26.27
CA ALA A 85 6.64 -3.86 25.96
C ALA A 85 5.13 -3.64 26.15
N GLU A 86 4.75 -2.85 27.15
CA GLU A 86 3.39 -2.49 27.54
C GLU A 86 2.78 -1.36 26.68
N GLN A 87 3.60 -0.65 25.90
CA GLN A 87 3.14 0.43 25.05
C GLN A 87 2.48 -0.12 23.79
N GLN A 88 1.25 0.32 23.53
CA GLN A 88 0.54 -0.02 22.30
C GLN A 88 0.98 0.94 21.19
N ALA A 89 1.76 0.45 20.22
CA ALA A 89 2.32 1.26 19.15
C ALA A 89 1.40 1.26 17.93
N ILE A 90 0.79 2.41 17.61
CA ILE A 90 -0.05 2.55 16.42
C ILE A 90 0.69 3.38 15.37
N ALA A 91 0.91 2.81 14.19
CA ALA A 91 1.51 3.53 13.08
C ALA A 91 0.45 4.34 12.33
N LEU A 92 0.71 5.64 12.12
CA LEU A 92 -0.12 6.51 11.31
C LEU A 92 0.65 6.88 10.05
N PHE A 93 0.17 6.48 8.87
CA PHE A 93 0.80 6.81 7.60
C PHE A 93 0.01 7.93 6.91
N PRO A 94 0.24 9.21 7.30
CA PRO A 94 -0.39 10.33 6.62
C PRO A 94 0.10 10.38 5.17
N ALA A 95 -0.78 10.84 4.30
CA ALA A 95 -0.61 10.70 2.87
C ALA A 95 0.70 11.26 2.30
N SER A 96 1.15 10.71 1.17
CA SER A 96 2.40 11.08 0.52
C SER A 96 2.28 12.31 -0.38
N ARG A 97 1.06 12.77 -0.67
CA ARG A 97 0.79 13.96 -1.48
C ARG A 97 0.14 15.05 -0.65
N ARG A 98 0.55 16.29 -0.87
CA ARG A 98 0.04 17.48 -0.15
C ARG A 98 -1.48 17.62 -0.17
N GLN A 99 -2.13 17.31 -1.30
CA GLN A 99 -3.59 17.39 -1.42
C GLN A 99 -4.31 16.35 -0.55
N GLU A 100 -3.75 15.14 -0.48
CA GLU A 100 -4.29 14.03 0.30
C GLU A 100 -4.14 14.31 1.80
N LEU A 101 -3.02 14.93 2.22
CA LEU A 101 -2.75 15.35 3.60
C LEU A 101 -3.89 16.20 4.19
N ASN A 102 -4.41 17.16 3.42
CA ASN A 102 -5.46 18.07 3.89
C ASN A 102 -6.80 17.38 4.17
N HIS A 103 -7.08 16.23 3.55
CA HIS A 103 -8.35 15.53 3.68
C HIS A 103 -8.27 14.28 4.56
N LEU A 104 -7.12 13.59 4.54
CA LEU A 104 -6.93 12.35 5.29
C LEU A 104 -6.41 12.60 6.70
N MET A 105 -5.46 13.53 6.88
CA MET A 105 -4.84 13.76 8.18
C MET A 105 -5.82 14.20 9.26
N PRO A 106 -6.77 15.13 9.02
CA PRO A 106 -7.72 15.52 10.06
C PRO A 106 -8.59 14.37 10.56
N VAL A 107 -9.03 13.49 9.65
CA VAL A 107 -9.81 12.29 10.01
C VAL A 107 -8.95 11.31 10.80
N MET A 108 -7.76 10.99 10.30
CA MET A 108 -6.84 10.05 10.95
C MET A 108 -6.42 10.53 12.35
N PHE A 109 -6.19 11.83 12.53
CA PHE A 109 -5.71 12.39 13.79
C PHE A 109 -6.85 12.54 14.80
N GLU A 110 -8.07 12.82 14.33
CA GLU A 110 -9.25 12.75 15.17
C GLU A 110 -9.53 11.31 15.64
N THR A 111 -9.34 10.31 14.76
CA THR A 111 -9.37 8.89 15.17
C THR A 111 -8.30 8.59 16.22
N ALA A 112 -7.06 9.02 16.00
CA ALA A 112 -5.97 8.85 16.96
C ALA A 112 -6.30 9.48 18.33
N ARG A 113 -6.85 10.69 18.35
CA ARG A 113 -7.29 11.37 19.58
C ARG A 113 -8.32 10.55 20.34
N ARG A 114 -9.31 9.98 19.64
CA ARG A 114 -10.35 9.12 20.25
C ARG A 114 -9.82 7.78 20.74
N LEU A 115 -8.84 7.20 20.04
CA LEU A 115 -8.13 6.01 20.50
C LEU A 115 -7.33 6.30 21.77
N GLN A 116 -6.64 7.44 21.84
CA GLN A 116 -5.89 7.87 23.03
C GLN A 116 -6.77 8.01 24.27
N GLN A 117 -8.02 8.43 24.11
CA GLN A 117 -8.98 8.52 25.21
C GLN A 117 -9.44 7.15 25.73
N GLN A 118 -9.33 6.10 24.91
CA GLN A 118 -9.81 4.75 25.22
C GLN A 118 -8.69 3.75 25.50
N CYS A 119 -7.46 4.05 25.07
CA CYS A 119 -6.28 3.21 25.19
C CYS A 119 -5.18 3.95 25.98
N PRO A 120 -5.08 3.76 27.31
CA PRO A 120 -4.22 4.59 28.18
C PRO A 120 -2.71 4.45 27.93
N HIS A 121 -2.28 3.42 27.19
CA HIS A 121 -0.86 3.17 26.85
C HIS A 121 -0.56 3.30 25.35
N VAL A 122 -1.47 3.93 24.59
CA VAL A 122 -1.25 4.11 23.16
C VAL A 122 -0.24 5.22 22.88
N HIS A 123 0.65 4.97 21.94
CA HIS A 123 1.54 5.97 21.37
C HIS A 123 1.56 5.85 19.85
N PHE A 124 1.49 6.99 19.17
CA PHE A 124 1.42 7.02 17.72
C PHE A 124 2.81 7.20 17.10
N TRP A 125 3.08 6.46 16.03
CA TRP A 125 4.34 6.55 15.28
C TRP A 125 4.04 7.02 13.86
N ILE A 126 4.58 8.17 13.47
CA ILE A 126 4.21 8.87 12.24
C ILE A 126 5.41 8.96 11.30
N PRO A 127 5.65 7.95 10.44
CA PRO A 127 6.69 8.02 9.45
C PRO A 127 6.33 9.04 8.36
N LEU A 128 7.22 9.98 8.10
CA LEU A 128 7.02 11.01 7.09
C LEU A 128 7.42 10.49 5.70
N ALA A 129 6.52 10.67 4.73
CA ALA A 129 6.86 10.39 3.33
C ALA A 129 7.89 11.40 2.78
N LEU A 130 7.84 12.66 3.24
CA LEU A 130 8.74 13.73 2.82
C LEU A 130 9.01 14.65 4.02
N LYS A 131 10.27 15.03 4.21
CA LYS A 131 10.69 15.97 5.26
C LYS A 131 9.97 17.31 5.19
N ALA A 132 9.55 17.72 3.99
CA ALA A 132 8.77 18.94 3.77
C ALA A 132 7.42 18.97 4.50
N TYR A 133 6.89 17.82 4.94
CA TYR A 133 5.62 17.74 5.67
C TYR A 133 5.79 17.79 7.20
N GLN A 134 7.02 17.78 7.71
CA GLN A 134 7.30 17.71 9.14
C GLN A 134 6.56 18.79 9.94
N ASN A 135 6.76 20.07 9.60
CA ASN A 135 6.13 21.19 10.32
C ASN A 135 4.59 21.10 10.31
N GLN A 136 3.99 20.69 9.19
CA GLN A 136 2.54 20.55 9.08
C GLN A 136 2.03 19.42 9.99
N VAL A 137 2.75 18.30 10.04
CA VAL A 137 2.40 17.14 10.88
C VAL A 137 2.62 17.46 12.36
N GLU A 138 3.72 18.11 12.73
CA GLU A 138 4.00 18.56 14.10
C GLU A 138 2.90 19.48 14.64
N GLN A 139 2.50 20.47 13.84
CA GLN A 139 1.39 21.37 14.20
C GLN A 139 0.08 20.61 14.39
N ALA A 140 -0.22 19.65 13.51
CA ALA A 140 -1.41 18.81 13.65
C ALA A 140 -1.34 17.92 14.90
N VAL A 141 -0.20 17.30 15.20
CA VAL A 141 0.00 16.50 16.43
C VAL A 141 -0.30 17.35 17.67
N GLN A 142 0.22 18.58 17.73
CA GLN A 142 -0.04 19.51 18.83
C GLN A 142 -1.51 19.93 18.89
N GLN A 143 -2.11 20.29 17.76
CA GLN A 143 -3.50 20.72 17.67
C GLN A 143 -4.48 19.65 18.16
N PHE A 144 -4.22 18.38 17.83
CA PHE A 144 -5.05 17.25 18.26
C PHE A 144 -4.67 16.70 19.63
N GLY A 145 -3.57 17.16 20.24
CA GLY A 145 -3.09 16.72 21.54
C GLY A 145 -2.64 15.25 21.56
N LEU A 146 -1.99 14.79 20.48
CA LEU A 146 -1.59 13.39 20.33
C LEU A 146 -0.25 13.10 21.02
N HIS A 147 -0.17 11.96 21.70
CA HIS A 147 1.09 11.34 22.12
C HIS A 147 1.69 10.63 20.91
N ALA A 148 2.54 11.35 20.16
CA ALA A 148 3.07 10.85 18.90
C ALA A 148 4.56 11.15 18.72
N THR A 149 5.27 10.22 18.11
CA THR A 149 6.64 10.41 17.61
C THR A 149 6.61 10.48 16.09
N ILE A 150 7.16 11.56 15.54
CA ILE A 150 7.35 11.71 14.10
C ILE A 150 8.70 11.10 13.73
N VAL A 151 8.71 10.28 12.68
CA VAL A 151 9.86 9.50 12.26
C VAL A 151 10.23 9.90 10.83
N THR A 152 11.42 10.49 10.65
CA THR A 152 11.91 10.89 9.31
C THR A 152 12.70 9.78 8.62
N ASP A 153 13.26 8.87 9.40
CA ASP A 153 14.14 7.79 8.97
C ASP A 153 13.72 6.51 9.69
N ASN A 154 13.85 5.34 9.07
CA ASN A 154 13.43 4.04 9.65
C ASN A 154 11.92 3.72 9.61
N THR A 155 11.22 4.09 8.52
CA THR A 155 9.83 3.65 8.28
C THR A 155 9.66 2.13 8.42
N GLN A 156 10.66 1.35 8.02
CA GLN A 156 10.66 -0.11 8.12
C GLN A 156 10.57 -0.59 9.57
N ALA A 157 11.30 0.06 10.50
CA ALA A 157 11.21 -0.24 11.93
C ALA A 157 9.82 0.13 12.48
N VAL A 158 9.24 1.26 12.04
CA VAL A 158 7.87 1.63 12.45
C VAL A 158 6.85 0.59 11.96
N ILE A 159 6.98 0.15 10.71
CA ILE A 159 6.13 -0.92 10.16
C ILE A 159 6.28 -2.17 11.02
N ALA A 160 7.51 -2.67 11.23
CA ALA A 160 7.75 -3.91 11.96
C ALA A 160 7.34 -3.87 13.44
N ALA A 161 7.41 -2.70 14.09
CA ALA A 161 7.14 -2.55 15.52
C ALA A 161 5.66 -2.38 15.88
N ALA A 162 4.82 -1.98 14.93
CA ALA A 162 3.46 -1.54 15.16
C ALA A 162 2.50 -2.69 15.52
N ASP A 163 1.54 -2.39 16.39
CA ASP A 163 0.45 -3.29 16.78
C ASP A 163 -0.80 -3.09 15.90
N LEU A 164 -0.93 -1.91 15.28
CA LEU A 164 -1.95 -1.57 14.30
C LEU A 164 -1.43 -0.43 13.41
N ALA A 165 -1.84 -0.38 12.15
CA ALA A 165 -1.60 0.76 11.27
C ALA A 165 -2.89 1.40 10.73
N LEU A 166 -2.98 2.73 10.78
CA LEU A 166 -3.94 3.51 10.00
C LEU A 166 -3.22 4.09 8.79
N THR A 167 -3.73 3.82 7.60
CA THR A 167 -2.99 4.08 6.37
C THR A 167 -3.88 4.49 5.21
N LYS A 168 -3.33 5.23 4.26
CA LYS A 168 -3.96 5.39 2.94
C LYS A 168 -3.67 4.18 2.05
N SER A 169 -4.35 4.09 0.90
CA SER A 169 -3.95 3.13 -0.12
C SER A 169 -2.53 3.44 -0.66
N GLY A 170 -1.66 2.45 -0.68
CA GLY A 170 -0.32 2.50 -1.25
C GLY A 170 0.52 1.27 -0.92
N THR A 171 1.79 1.30 -1.36
CA THR A 171 2.75 0.19 -1.20
C THR A 171 2.88 -0.31 0.24
N VAL A 172 2.77 0.61 1.22
CA VAL A 172 2.83 0.28 2.65
C VAL A 172 1.79 -0.74 3.08
N ASN A 173 0.66 -0.86 2.37
CA ASN A 173 -0.32 -1.88 2.70
C ASN A 173 0.23 -3.29 2.54
N LEU A 174 1.02 -3.54 1.48
CA LEU A 174 1.67 -4.83 1.25
C LEU A 174 2.83 -5.06 2.21
N GLU A 175 3.59 -4.00 2.55
CA GLU A 175 4.65 -4.09 3.57
C GLU A 175 4.07 -4.50 4.93
N LEU A 176 2.98 -3.86 5.37
CA LEU A 176 2.26 -4.22 6.59
C LEU A 176 1.72 -5.65 6.55
N THR A 177 1.16 -6.08 5.41
CA THR A 177 0.69 -7.46 5.22
C THR A 177 1.82 -8.48 5.32
N LEU A 178 2.97 -8.19 4.72
CA LEU A 178 4.14 -9.07 4.76
C LEU A 178 4.75 -9.16 6.17
N MET A 179 4.61 -8.10 6.97
CA MET A 179 5.05 -8.05 8.37
C MET A 179 3.97 -8.48 9.37
N ASP A 180 2.84 -9.01 8.92
CA ASP A 180 1.70 -9.45 9.74
C ASP A 180 1.10 -8.38 10.66
N VAL A 181 1.23 -7.11 10.28
CA VAL A 181 0.69 -5.99 11.05
C VAL A 181 -0.76 -5.73 10.65
N PRO A 182 -1.71 -5.75 11.61
CA PRO A 182 -3.09 -5.37 11.35
C PRO A 182 -3.17 -3.94 10.81
N GLN A 183 -4.03 -3.70 9.83
CA GLN A 183 -4.13 -2.38 9.22
C GLN A 183 -5.57 -2.01 8.83
N ILE A 184 -5.83 -0.71 8.81
CA ILE A 184 -7.07 -0.12 8.32
C ILE A 184 -6.73 0.90 7.25
N VAL A 185 -7.41 0.78 6.11
CA VAL A 185 -7.17 1.64 4.95
C VAL A 185 -8.27 2.68 4.86
N LEU A 186 -7.89 3.95 4.77
CA LEU A 186 -8.81 5.05 4.57
C LEU A 186 -8.45 5.84 3.31
N TYR A 187 -9.46 6.26 2.56
CA TYR A 187 -9.27 7.05 1.36
C TYR A 187 -10.29 8.18 1.29
N ARG A 188 -9.81 9.42 1.22
CA ARG A 188 -10.64 10.62 1.15
C ARG A 188 -10.00 11.64 0.21
N VAL A 189 -10.79 12.13 -0.74
CA VAL A 189 -10.39 13.21 -1.65
C VAL A 189 -11.36 14.37 -1.49
N HIS A 190 -11.13 15.44 -2.25
CA HIS A 190 -12.08 16.55 -2.27
C HIS A 190 -13.47 16.07 -2.77
N PRO A 191 -14.59 16.48 -2.16
CA PRO A 191 -15.93 15.98 -2.52
C PRO A 191 -16.29 16.17 -4.00
N VAL A 192 -15.87 17.29 -4.60
CA VAL A 192 -16.06 17.53 -6.05
C VAL A 192 -15.30 16.51 -6.89
N THR A 193 -14.07 16.16 -6.49
CA THR A 193 -13.27 15.13 -7.17
C THR A 193 -13.93 13.76 -7.04
N ALA A 194 -14.41 13.40 -5.84
CA ALA A 194 -15.15 12.16 -5.62
C ALA A 194 -16.42 12.09 -6.46
N TRP A 195 -17.17 13.19 -6.53
CA TRP A 195 -18.39 13.30 -7.33
C TRP A 195 -18.11 13.14 -8.82
N ILE A 196 -17.08 13.83 -9.35
CA ILE A 196 -16.67 13.70 -10.76
C ILE A 196 -16.24 12.26 -11.06
N ALA A 197 -15.41 11.65 -10.21
CA ALA A 197 -14.93 10.30 -10.41
C ALA A 197 -16.11 9.30 -10.47
N THR A 198 -17.04 9.39 -9.54
CA THR A 198 -18.17 8.46 -9.43
C THR A 198 -19.25 8.71 -10.49
N HIS A 199 -19.63 9.96 -10.74
CA HIS A 199 -20.80 10.28 -11.57
C HIS A 199 -20.45 10.58 -13.03
N ILE A 200 -19.29 11.16 -13.30
CA ILE A 200 -18.86 11.50 -14.67
C ILE A 200 -17.98 10.40 -15.24
N LEU A 201 -16.93 10.02 -14.52
CA LEU A 201 -15.98 9.02 -14.99
C LEU A 201 -16.49 7.58 -14.78
N ARG A 202 -17.61 7.39 -14.07
CA ARG A 202 -18.16 6.07 -13.68
C ARG A 202 -17.09 5.18 -13.04
N PHE A 203 -16.20 5.80 -12.29
CA PHE A 203 -15.08 5.16 -11.65
C PHE A 203 -15.61 4.23 -10.56
N SER A 204 -15.47 2.92 -10.79
CA SER A 204 -15.82 1.89 -9.84
C SER A 204 -14.66 0.91 -9.77
N ILE A 205 -14.12 0.76 -8.58
CA ILE A 205 -13.09 -0.22 -8.29
C ILE A 205 -13.56 -1.07 -7.12
N PRO A 206 -13.33 -2.39 -7.17
CA PRO A 206 -13.79 -3.28 -6.11
C PRO A 206 -13.02 -3.03 -4.81
N PHE A 207 -11.75 -2.67 -4.92
CA PHE A 207 -10.85 -2.41 -3.80
C PHE A 207 -9.85 -1.31 -4.14
N MET A 208 -9.46 -0.53 -3.14
CA MET A 208 -8.47 0.53 -3.24
C MET A 208 -7.11 0.09 -2.69
N SER A 209 -7.08 -0.76 -1.66
CA SER A 209 -5.85 -1.23 -1.02
C SER A 209 -5.11 -2.23 -1.92
N PRO A 210 -3.79 -2.07 -2.14
CA PRO A 210 -2.98 -3.10 -2.79
C PRO A 210 -3.09 -4.48 -2.15
N THR A 211 -3.29 -4.57 -0.83
CA THR A 211 -3.50 -5.85 -0.12
C THR A 211 -4.77 -6.55 -0.60
N ASN A 212 -5.88 -5.81 -0.69
CA ASN A 212 -7.15 -6.36 -1.14
C ASN A 212 -7.14 -6.64 -2.65
N LEU A 213 -6.54 -5.75 -3.44
CA LEU A 213 -6.36 -5.90 -4.88
C LEU A 213 -5.53 -7.14 -5.26
N MET A 214 -4.57 -7.54 -4.41
CA MET A 214 -3.74 -8.71 -4.69
C MET A 214 -4.55 -10.01 -4.83
N VAL A 215 -5.62 -10.14 -4.05
CA VAL A 215 -6.49 -11.34 -4.02
C VAL A 215 -7.93 -11.05 -4.42
N MET A 216 -8.23 -9.81 -4.82
CA MET A 216 -9.58 -9.33 -5.14
C MET A 216 -10.61 -9.66 -4.05
N ALA A 217 -10.22 -9.48 -2.79
CA ALA A 217 -11.06 -9.77 -1.62
C ALA A 217 -10.84 -8.76 -0.50
N SER A 218 -11.83 -8.61 0.38
CA SER A 218 -11.75 -7.76 1.56
C SER A 218 -10.89 -8.42 2.65
N VAL A 219 -9.56 -8.27 2.54
CA VAL A 219 -8.58 -8.77 3.49
C VAL A 219 -8.41 -7.79 4.65
N VAL A 220 -8.30 -6.50 4.32
CA VAL A 220 -8.23 -5.38 5.27
C VAL A 220 -9.46 -4.50 5.12
N PRO A 221 -9.98 -3.91 6.22
CA PRO A 221 -11.09 -2.97 6.14
C PRO A 221 -10.68 -1.71 5.37
N GLU A 222 -11.50 -1.34 4.38
CA GLU A 222 -11.37 -0.11 3.60
C GLU A 222 -12.52 0.82 3.89
N PHE A 223 -12.20 2.07 4.22
CA PHE A 223 -13.17 3.14 4.45
C PHE A 223 -12.98 4.21 3.39
N LEU A 224 -13.99 4.40 2.53
CA LEU A 224 -13.93 5.34 1.41
C LEU A 224 -14.84 6.55 1.66
N GLN A 225 -14.33 7.75 1.35
CA GLN A 225 -15.05 9.02 1.41
C GLN A 225 -15.79 9.24 2.75
N GLU A 226 -17.12 9.24 2.76
CA GLU A 226 -17.94 9.48 3.95
C GLU A 226 -17.80 8.36 5.00
N GLN A 227 -17.49 7.13 4.56
CA GLN A 227 -17.20 6.02 5.46
C GLN A 227 -15.87 6.20 6.19
N ALA A 228 -14.94 6.97 5.62
CA ALA A 228 -13.70 7.38 6.28
C ALA A 228 -13.97 8.54 7.24
N ASN A 229 -14.61 8.20 8.37
CA ASN A 229 -14.89 9.13 9.45
C ASN A 229 -14.32 8.60 10.78
N PRO A 230 -14.15 9.48 11.78
CA PRO A 230 -13.48 9.08 13.01
C PRO A 230 -14.20 8.00 13.82
N ASP A 231 -15.54 7.95 13.79
CA ASP A 231 -16.32 6.95 14.53
C ASP A 231 -16.06 5.53 14.00
N THR A 232 -16.25 5.34 12.70
CA THR A 232 -16.07 4.03 12.04
C THR A 232 -14.63 3.54 12.15
N LEU A 233 -13.67 4.45 11.95
CA LEU A 233 -12.24 4.11 12.05
C LEU A 233 -11.83 3.77 13.48
N THR A 234 -12.36 4.48 14.48
CA THR A 234 -12.09 4.17 15.90
C THR A 234 -12.65 2.80 16.26
N GLN A 235 -13.88 2.49 15.85
CA GLN A 235 -14.50 1.20 16.12
C GLN A 235 -13.72 0.05 15.47
N ALA A 236 -13.31 0.20 14.21
CA ALA A 236 -12.50 -0.81 13.52
C ALA A 236 -11.13 -1.00 14.18
N ALA A 237 -10.48 0.11 14.57
CA ALA A 237 -9.19 0.07 15.24
C ALA A 237 -9.28 -0.66 16.59
N LEU A 238 -10.27 -0.32 17.41
CA LEU A 238 -10.51 -1.00 18.69
C LEU A 238 -10.78 -2.49 18.49
N SER A 239 -11.62 -2.86 17.52
CA SER A 239 -11.86 -4.27 17.20
C SER A 239 -10.55 -5.01 16.89
N LEU A 240 -9.68 -4.46 16.04
CA LEU A 240 -8.40 -5.11 15.73
C LEU A 240 -7.43 -5.11 16.92
N LEU A 241 -7.49 -4.12 17.80
CA LEU A 241 -6.63 -4.06 18.99
C LEU A 241 -7.08 -5.01 20.10
N THR A 242 -8.38 -5.20 20.30
CA THR A 242 -8.91 -5.96 21.44
C THR A 242 -9.44 -7.34 21.09
N ASP A 243 -9.90 -7.58 19.86
CA ASP A 243 -10.46 -8.87 19.44
C ASP A 243 -9.40 -9.74 18.73
N ALA A 244 -8.97 -10.80 19.43
CA ALA A 244 -8.02 -11.77 18.91
C ALA A 244 -8.56 -12.53 17.68
N THR A 245 -9.87 -12.77 17.60
CA THR A 245 -10.51 -13.47 16.48
C THR A 245 -10.47 -12.62 15.21
N ALA A 246 -10.74 -11.32 15.35
CA ALA A 246 -10.63 -10.37 14.24
C ALA A 246 -9.20 -10.33 13.69
N ARG A 247 -8.18 -10.27 14.57
CA ARG A 247 -6.77 -10.31 14.16
C ARG A 247 -6.40 -11.62 13.49
N GLN A 248 -6.77 -12.76 14.08
CA GLN A 248 -6.44 -14.07 13.52
C GLN A 248 -7.08 -14.26 12.14
N THR A 249 -8.31 -13.79 11.96
CA THR A 249 -8.98 -13.82 10.66
C THR A 249 -8.22 -13.00 9.60
N MET A 250 -7.75 -11.80 9.97
CA MET A 250 -6.94 -10.97 9.07
C MET A 250 -5.61 -11.64 8.72
N GLN A 251 -4.91 -12.20 9.71
CA GLN A 251 -3.64 -12.92 9.51
C GLN A 251 -3.80 -14.14 8.59
N GLN A 252 -4.86 -14.92 8.75
CA GLN A 252 -5.15 -16.03 7.84
C GLN A 252 -5.37 -15.56 6.39
N ARG A 253 -6.02 -14.40 6.20
CA ARG A 253 -6.19 -13.81 4.87
C ARG A 253 -4.89 -13.22 4.33
N TYR A 254 -3.99 -12.73 5.18
CA TYR A 254 -2.65 -12.31 4.77
C TYR A 254 -1.86 -13.44 4.12
N GLU A 255 -1.99 -14.69 4.59
CA GLU A 255 -1.31 -15.82 3.95
C GLU A 255 -1.71 -16.02 2.47
N GLN A 256 -2.97 -15.74 2.14
CA GLN A 256 -3.43 -15.75 0.75
C GLN A 256 -2.77 -14.64 -0.06
N VAL A 257 -2.64 -13.44 0.53
CA VAL A 257 -1.95 -12.30 -0.10
C VAL A 257 -0.47 -12.59 -0.29
N LYS A 258 0.22 -13.14 0.71
CA LYS A 258 1.64 -13.54 0.65
C LYS A 258 1.88 -14.57 -0.45
N THR A 259 0.99 -15.55 -0.56
CA THR A 259 1.04 -16.54 -1.66
C THR A 259 0.88 -15.85 -3.02
N ALA A 260 -0.08 -14.93 -3.15
CA ALA A 260 -0.35 -14.20 -4.39
C ALA A 260 0.74 -13.17 -4.75
N LEU A 261 1.52 -12.70 -3.78
CA LEU A 261 2.72 -11.88 -4.00
C LEU A 261 3.86 -12.68 -4.66
N GLY A 262 3.84 -14.01 -4.51
CA GLY A 262 4.86 -14.91 -5.06
C GLY A 262 6.06 -15.12 -4.14
N GLU A 263 7.05 -15.85 -4.65
CA GLU A 263 8.24 -16.24 -3.88
C GLU A 263 9.38 -15.23 -3.99
N LYS A 264 10.40 -15.35 -3.14
CA LYS A 264 11.64 -14.57 -3.20
C LYS A 264 12.39 -14.79 -4.51
N GLY A 265 13.28 -13.87 -4.88
CA GLY A 265 14.05 -13.89 -6.13
C GLY A 265 13.30 -13.24 -7.30
N VAL A 266 12.47 -12.23 -7.03
CA VAL A 266 11.67 -11.54 -8.05
C VAL A 266 12.57 -10.82 -9.05
N CYS A 267 13.58 -10.09 -8.55
CA CYS A 267 14.52 -9.37 -9.39
C CYS A 267 15.37 -10.33 -10.25
N ASP A 268 15.77 -11.48 -9.69
CA ASP A 268 16.53 -12.50 -10.43
C ASP A 268 15.69 -13.13 -11.54
N ARG A 269 14.41 -13.44 -11.26
CA ARG A 269 13.46 -13.89 -12.30
C ARG A 269 13.26 -12.84 -13.38
N ALA A 270 13.10 -11.58 -13.01
CA ALA A 270 12.98 -10.49 -13.97
C ALA A 270 14.22 -10.35 -14.86
N ALA A 271 15.42 -10.42 -14.27
CA ALA A 271 16.68 -10.39 -14.98
C ALA A 271 16.82 -11.59 -15.93
N GLN A 272 16.46 -12.79 -15.48
CA GLN A 272 16.52 -14.00 -16.31
C GLN A 272 15.63 -13.88 -17.55
N VAL A 273 14.40 -13.36 -17.41
CA VAL A 273 13.52 -13.14 -18.57
C VAL A 273 14.15 -12.18 -19.57
N ILE A 274 14.75 -11.08 -19.10
CA ILE A 274 15.43 -10.10 -19.96
C ILE A 274 16.62 -10.75 -20.69
N LEU A 275 17.44 -11.54 -19.99
CA LEU A 275 18.57 -12.25 -20.57
C LEU A 275 18.13 -13.28 -21.63
N ASP A 276 17.08 -14.05 -21.33
CA ASP A 276 16.51 -15.03 -22.27
C ASP A 276 15.99 -14.36 -23.55
N MET A 277 15.44 -13.14 -23.44
CA MET A 277 15.01 -12.37 -24.61
C MET A 277 16.18 -11.95 -25.51
N LEU A 278 17.32 -11.59 -24.93
CA LEU A 278 18.52 -11.25 -25.70
C LEU A 278 19.08 -12.48 -26.42
N LEU A 279 19.08 -13.64 -25.75
CA LEU A 279 19.61 -14.89 -26.33
C LEU A 279 18.75 -15.42 -27.47
N ARG A 280 17.43 -15.21 -27.46
CA ARG A 280 16.53 -15.61 -28.56
C ARG A 280 16.66 -14.77 -29.83
N GLN A 281 17.33 -13.61 -29.76
CA GLN A 281 17.59 -12.75 -30.90
C GLN A 281 18.95 -13.00 -31.58
N ALA A 282 19.84 -13.77 -30.94
CA ALA A 282 21.14 -14.18 -31.48
C ALA A 282 21.01 -15.45 -32.34
#